data_AF-A0A2T0MKA5-F1
#
_entry.id   AF-A0A2T0MKA5-F1
#
_cell.length_a   1.000
_cell.length_b   1.000
_cell.length_c   1.000
_cell.angle_alpha   90.00
_cell.angle_beta   90.00
_cell.angle_gamma   90.00
#
_symmetry.space_group_name_H-M   'P 1'
#
loop_
_entity.id
_entity.type
_entity.pdbx_description
1 polymer ?
#
loop_
_entity_poly.entity_id
_entity_poly.type
_entity_poly.pdbx_seq_one_letter_code
_entity_poly.pdbx_strand_id
1 'polypeptide(L)'
;MNLDRSDVREDYGITSAFCKSLLAKQQVVLTAIPIPDDYERQEGEEDYLFWVTKGNRRLEGGRKLQLETMLCLVDLTMAGDRAGLFIDQLVENDGDFRLPLSAFEQAQALFQAHQAGATRTELRQRTGRTKEQISAGIAAGRISEQTKRAARAMDHVWTLDDIALLSEFDGDDAALARIQQRIDWGHPVAYAVETVRDELAEEAEHDRIIARLEAAGVRVTETRPPEAFLLHTLAHLVDGFDSEPDRHAACAGHGAFFYSYNKTEPEYYCTTPAEHG
;
A
#
# COMPACT_ATOMS: atom_id res chain seq x y z
N MET A 1 -22.50 18.26 -31.42
CA MET A 1 -23.80 18.43 -30.73
C MET A 1 -23.64 19.60 -29.77
N ASN A 2 -24.60 20.52 -29.74
CA ASN A 2 -24.51 21.71 -28.89
C ASN A 2 -25.02 21.37 -27.48
N LEU A 3 -24.11 21.24 -26.50
CA LEU A 3 -24.35 20.67 -25.17
C LEU A 3 -24.14 21.70 -24.06
N ASP A 4 -25.13 21.86 -23.18
CA ASP A 4 -25.03 22.69 -21.98
C ASP A 4 -24.56 21.90 -20.73
N ARG A 5 -23.85 22.59 -19.83
CA ARG A 5 -23.46 22.10 -18.49
C ARG A 5 -24.58 22.38 -17.49
N SER A 6 -25.69 21.68 -17.62
CA SER A 6 -26.67 21.66 -16.54
C SER A 6 -26.14 20.75 -15.43
N ASP A 7 -25.52 21.30 -14.38
CA ASP A 7 -24.99 20.51 -13.25
C ASP A 7 -25.13 21.28 -11.93
N VAL A 8 -25.35 20.55 -10.84
CA VAL A 8 -25.31 21.07 -9.46
C VAL A 8 -23.87 21.29 -8.96
N ARG A 9 -22.87 20.75 -9.67
CA ARG A 9 -21.46 20.79 -9.29
C ARG A 9 -20.74 22.01 -9.87
N GLU A 10 -20.13 22.82 -9.00
CA GLU A 10 -19.30 23.97 -9.41
C GLU A 10 -17.86 23.57 -9.79
N ASP A 11 -17.20 22.70 -9.00
CA ASP A 11 -15.86 22.19 -9.30
C ASP A 11 -15.90 20.74 -9.81
N TYR A 12 -15.46 20.56 -11.06
CA TYR A 12 -15.39 19.28 -11.74
C TYR A 12 -14.13 18.47 -11.42
N GLY A 13 -13.16 19.00 -10.68
CA GLY A 13 -11.97 18.28 -10.23
C GLY A 13 -11.24 17.56 -11.36
N ILE A 14 -11.03 18.25 -12.49
CA ILE A 14 -10.45 17.66 -13.72
C ILE A 14 -8.94 17.50 -13.57
N THR A 15 -8.50 16.30 -13.19
CA THR A 15 -7.09 15.96 -12.96
C THR A 15 -6.38 15.53 -14.25
N SER A 16 -5.04 15.58 -14.22
CA SER A 16 -4.21 15.08 -15.33
C SER A 16 -4.39 13.58 -15.58
N ALA A 17 -4.55 12.78 -14.52
CA ALA A 17 -4.84 11.35 -14.62
C ALA A 17 -6.19 11.09 -15.30
N PHE A 18 -7.22 11.87 -14.94
CA PHE A 18 -8.53 11.78 -15.57
C PHE A 18 -8.47 12.13 -17.07
N CYS A 19 -7.77 13.21 -17.44
CA CYS A 19 -7.57 13.56 -18.85
C CYS A 19 -6.83 12.47 -19.64
N LYS A 20 -5.79 11.86 -19.07
CA LYS A 20 -5.09 10.73 -19.71
C LYS A 20 -6.01 9.54 -19.93
N SER A 21 -6.85 9.22 -18.94
CA SER A 21 -7.86 8.15 -19.03
C SER A 21 -8.86 8.43 -20.15
N LEU A 22 -9.32 9.68 -20.29
CA LEU A 22 -10.28 10.07 -21.32
C LEU A 22 -9.72 9.86 -22.75
N LEU A 23 -8.44 10.18 -22.99
CA LEU A 23 -7.77 9.97 -24.29
C LEU A 23 -7.59 8.48 -24.66
N ALA A 24 -7.52 7.58 -23.67
CA ALA A 24 -7.01 6.23 -23.84
C ALA A 24 -8.03 5.17 -24.30
N LYS A 25 -9.12 5.56 -24.98
CA LYS A 25 -10.28 4.72 -25.42
C LYS A 25 -11.45 4.62 -24.44
N GLN A 26 -11.79 5.68 -23.72
CA GLN A 26 -13.08 5.72 -23.05
C GLN A 26 -14.15 6.22 -24.05
N GLN A 27 -14.83 5.29 -24.72
CA GLN A 27 -16.16 5.52 -25.29
C GLN A 27 -17.17 5.72 -24.16
N VAL A 28 -16.92 6.69 -23.28
CA VAL A 28 -17.79 6.91 -22.14
C VAL A 28 -18.86 7.88 -22.55
N VAL A 29 -20.05 7.31 -22.64
CA VAL A 29 -21.29 7.93 -23.02
C VAL A 29 -21.61 9.07 -22.05
N LEU A 30 -21.82 10.27 -22.61
CA LEU A 30 -22.56 11.33 -21.94
C LEU A 30 -24.04 11.01 -22.05
N THR A 31 -24.82 11.25 -21.01
CA THR A 31 -26.28 11.26 -21.14
C THR A 31 -26.72 12.70 -21.25
N ALA A 32 -27.51 12.99 -22.29
CA ALA A 32 -28.09 14.30 -22.49
C ALA A 32 -29.59 14.18 -22.78
N ILE A 33 -30.33 15.23 -22.47
CA ILE A 33 -31.76 15.31 -22.78
C ILE A 33 -32.02 16.54 -23.65
N PRO A 34 -33.04 16.52 -24.53
CA PRO A 34 -33.41 17.70 -25.29
C PRO A 34 -33.86 18.83 -24.37
N ILE A 35 -33.43 20.06 -24.69
CA ILE A 35 -34.00 21.26 -24.09
C ILE A 35 -35.38 21.47 -24.71
N PRO A 36 -36.46 21.62 -23.91
CA PRO A 36 -37.79 21.88 -24.44
C PRO A 36 -37.83 23.14 -25.32
N ASP A 37 -38.62 23.10 -26.41
CA ASP A 37 -38.74 24.23 -27.35
C ASP A 37 -39.33 25.49 -26.69
N ASP A 38 -40.10 25.31 -25.61
CA ASP A 38 -40.72 26.37 -24.80
C ASP A 38 -39.84 26.85 -23.63
N TYR A 39 -38.58 26.40 -23.56
CA TYR A 39 -37.65 26.85 -22.54
C TYR A 39 -37.24 28.32 -22.73
N GLU A 40 -37.59 29.16 -21.74
CA GLU A 40 -37.15 30.55 -21.69
C GLU A 40 -35.69 30.66 -21.25
N ARG A 41 -34.80 30.92 -22.23
CA ARG A 41 -33.37 31.13 -21.99
C ARG A 41 -33.12 32.42 -21.22
N GLN A 42 -32.19 32.37 -20.27
CA GLN A 42 -31.76 33.55 -19.53
C GLN A 42 -30.73 34.38 -20.30
N GLU A 43 -30.54 35.63 -19.87
CA GLU A 43 -29.55 36.52 -20.48
C GLU A 43 -28.13 35.93 -20.34
N GLY A 44 -27.44 35.76 -21.48
CA GLY A 44 -26.12 35.15 -21.55
C GLY A 44 -26.10 33.62 -21.72
N GLU A 45 -27.26 32.97 -21.73
CA GLU A 45 -27.36 31.53 -22.00
C GLU A 45 -27.20 31.27 -23.51
N GLU A 46 -26.30 30.35 -23.88
CA GLU A 46 -26.08 29.98 -25.28
C GLU A 46 -27.25 29.15 -25.86
N ASP A 47 -27.34 29.10 -27.18
CA ASP A 47 -28.39 28.34 -27.91
C ASP A 47 -28.07 26.83 -27.97
N TYR A 48 -27.90 26.23 -26.80
CA TYR A 48 -27.74 24.78 -26.65
C TYR A 48 -29.07 24.08 -26.99
N LEU A 49 -28.94 22.86 -27.50
CA LEU A 49 -30.08 22.01 -27.86
C LEU A 49 -30.33 20.90 -26.84
N PHE A 50 -29.34 20.62 -25.99
CA PHE A 50 -29.40 19.54 -25.02
C PHE A 50 -28.73 19.92 -23.71
N TRP A 51 -29.35 19.52 -22.60
CA TRP A 51 -28.72 19.55 -21.27
C TRP A 51 -27.99 18.23 -21.03
N VAL A 52 -26.72 18.28 -20.64
CA VAL A 52 -26.00 17.08 -20.18
C VAL A 52 -26.39 16.76 -18.74
N THR A 53 -26.98 15.59 -18.54
CA THR A 53 -27.51 15.17 -17.23
C THR A 53 -26.55 14.23 -16.52
N LYS A 54 -25.82 13.39 -17.25
CA LYS A 54 -24.77 12.52 -16.71
C LYS A 54 -23.47 12.66 -17.49
N GLY A 55 -22.37 12.76 -16.76
CA GLY A 55 -21.04 12.86 -17.36
C GLY A 55 -20.51 14.27 -17.56
N ASN A 56 -21.03 15.28 -16.84
CA ASN A 56 -20.54 16.66 -16.94
C ASN A 56 -19.02 16.79 -16.73
N ARG A 57 -18.41 16.07 -15.77
CA ARG A 57 -16.93 16.03 -15.64
C ARG A 57 -16.23 15.58 -16.93
N ARG A 58 -16.84 14.71 -17.73
CA ARG A 58 -16.29 14.24 -19.02
C ARG A 58 -16.50 15.24 -20.13
N LEU A 59 -17.66 15.90 -20.19
CA LEU A 59 -17.88 17.04 -21.09
C LEU A 59 -16.77 18.07 -20.90
N GLU A 60 -16.38 18.29 -19.64
CA GLU A 60 -15.39 19.28 -19.28
C GLU A 60 -13.95 18.85 -19.49
N GLY A 61 -13.64 17.58 -19.20
CA GLY A 61 -12.39 16.99 -19.67
C GLY A 61 -12.27 17.08 -21.20
N GLY A 62 -13.36 16.80 -21.93
CA GLY A 62 -13.41 16.83 -23.38
C GLY A 62 -13.20 18.22 -23.95
N ARG A 63 -13.88 19.24 -23.41
CA ARG A 63 -13.65 20.66 -23.77
C ARG A 63 -12.23 21.10 -23.50
N LYS A 64 -11.69 20.78 -22.31
CA LYS A 64 -10.30 21.09 -21.94
C LYS A 64 -9.28 20.44 -22.88
N LEU A 65 -9.58 19.25 -23.37
CA LEU A 65 -8.75 18.50 -24.32
C LEU A 65 -9.07 18.82 -25.79
N GLN A 66 -10.07 19.67 -26.06
CA GLN A 66 -10.55 20.01 -27.39
C GLN A 66 -10.91 18.77 -28.22
N LEU A 67 -11.58 17.79 -27.61
CA LEU A 67 -12.04 16.60 -28.32
C LEU A 67 -13.12 16.97 -29.34
N GLU A 68 -12.89 16.62 -30.61
CA GLU A 68 -13.82 16.93 -31.71
C GLU A 68 -15.15 16.16 -31.58
N THR A 69 -15.12 14.95 -31.01
CA THR A 69 -16.30 14.10 -30.84
C THR A 69 -16.34 13.46 -29.47
N MET A 70 -17.56 13.33 -28.94
CA MET A 70 -17.86 12.55 -27.73
C MET A 70 -19.09 11.70 -27.98
N LEU A 71 -19.10 10.49 -27.42
CA LEU A 71 -20.26 9.61 -27.49
C LEU A 71 -21.36 10.15 -26.56
N CYS A 72 -22.55 10.36 -27.09
CA CYS A 72 -23.70 10.87 -26.35
C CYS A 72 -24.89 9.94 -26.55
N LEU A 73 -25.56 9.59 -25.46
CA LEU A 73 -26.86 8.94 -25.44
C LEU A 73 -27.91 10.00 -25.12
N VAL A 74 -28.89 10.11 -26.01
CA VAL A 74 -30.02 11.02 -25.81
C VAL A 74 -31.11 10.26 -25.06
N ASP A 75 -31.43 10.74 -23.87
CA ASP A 75 -32.53 10.23 -23.06
C ASP A 75 -33.76 11.12 -23.26
N LEU A 76 -34.83 10.53 -23.78
CA LEU A 76 -36.08 11.23 -24.04
C LEU A 76 -37.10 11.05 -22.90
N THR A 77 -36.85 10.15 -21.93
CA THR A 77 -37.84 9.85 -20.89
C THR A 77 -37.94 10.94 -19.84
N MET A 78 -36.89 11.76 -19.71
CA MET A 78 -36.80 12.88 -18.75
C MET A 78 -37.02 14.24 -19.41
N ALA A 79 -37.44 14.27 -20.68
CA ALA A 79 -37.66 15.53 -21.39
C ALA A 79 -38.76 16.35 -20.69
N GLY A 80 -38.42 17.57 -20.29
CA GLY A 80 -39.33 18.49 -19.59
C GLY A 80 -39.38 18.37 -18.06
N ASP A 81 -38.77 17.34 -17.45
CA ASP A 81 -38.72 17.20 -15.98
C ASP A 81 -37.46 17.82 -15.37
N ARG A 82 -37.35 19.15 -15.44
CA ARG A 82 -36.14 19.85 -14.97
C ARG A 82 -35.88 19.67 -13.47
N ALA A 83 -36.91 19.53 -12.65
CA ALA A 83 -36.76 19.34 -11.21
C ALA A 83 -36.18 17.95 -10.91
N GLY A 84 -36.69 16.90 -11.56
CA GLY A 84 -36.16 15.55 -11.46
C GLY A 84 -34.67 15.48 -11.82
N LEU A 85 -34.23 16.26 -12.81
CA LEU A 85 -32.80 16.31 -13.19
C LEU A 85 -31.90 16.81 -12.06
N PHE A 86 -32.29 17.89 -11.37
CA PHE A 86 -31.48 18.41 -10.27
C PHE A 86 -31.42 17.42 -9.10
N ILE A 87 -32.52 16.70 -8.84
CA ILE A 87 -32.55 15.64 -7.83
C ILE A 87 -31.63 14.48 -8.21
N ASP A 88 -31.73 13.99 -9.45
CA ASP A 88 -30.87 12.92 -9.96
C ASP A 88 -29.39 13.31 -9.90
N GLN A 89 -29.08 14.56 -10.28
CA GLN A 89 -27.72 15.09 -10.21
C GLN A 89 -27.21 15.19 -8.78
N LEU A 90 -28.04 15.63 -7.83
CA LEU A 90 -27.67 15.63 -6.41
C LEU A 90 -27.35 14.20 -5.95
N VAL A 91 -28.26 13.24 -6.18
CA VAL A 91 -28.09 11.85 -5.74
C VAL A 91 -26.87 11.19 -6.36
N GLU A 92 -26.59 11.41 -7.65
CA GLU A 92 -25.44 10.81 -8.36
C GLU A 92 -24.08 11.40 -7.93
N ASN A 93 -24.07 12.65 -7.43
CA ASN A 93 -22.85 13.37 -7.08
C ASN A 93 -22.54 13.39 -5.58
N ASP A 94 -23.56 13.30 -4.74
CA ASP A 94 -23.44 13.42 -3.30
C ASP A 94 -22.73 12.19 -2.69
N GLY A 95 -21.82 12.46 -1.75
CA GLY A 95 -21.00 11.44 -1.09
C GLY A 95 -21.83 10.49 -0.21
N ASP A 96 -22.98 10.92 0.28
CA ASP A 96 -23.87 10.12 1.13
C ASP A 96 -24.53 8.98 0.35
N PHE A 97 -24.72 9.15 -0.96
CA PHE A 97 -25.28 8.11 -1.84
C PHE A 97 -24.19 7.37 -2.65
N ARG A 98 -23.00 7.96 -2.79
CA ARG A 98 -21.91 7.42 -3.60
C ARG A 98 -20.77 6.88 -2.75
N LEU A 99 -20.67 5.55 -2.65
CA LEU A 99 -19.56 4.88 -1.99
C LEU A 99 -18.35 4.72 -2.95
N PRO A 100 -17.18 5.33 -2.68
CA PRO A 100 -15.98 5.13 -3.50
C PRO A 100 -15.38 3.73 -3.26
N LEU A 101 -14.67 3.21 -4.27
CA LEU A 101 -13.87 1.99 -4.10
C LEU A 101 -12.73 2.24 -3.10
N SER A 102 -12.63 1.39 -2.09
CA SER A 102 -11.48 1.29 -1.19
C SER A 102 -10.20 0.93 -1.96
N ALA A 103 -9.03 1.19 -1.37
CA ALA A 103 -7.75 0.81 -1.99
C ALA A 103 -7.65 -0.70 -2.26
N PHE A 104 -8.22 -1.55 -1.39
CA PHE A 104 -8.30 -3.00 -1.61
C PHE A 104 -9.16 -3.36 -2.83
N GLU A 105 -10.32 -2.73 -3.00
CA GLU A 105 -11.17 -2.97 -4.17
C GLU A 105 -10.53 -2.46 -5.46
N GLN A 106 -9.85 -1.31 -5.40
CA GLN A 106 -9.07 -0.80 -6.52
C GLN A 106 -7.93 -1.76 -6.91
N ALA A 107 -7.18 -2.29 -5.93
CA ALA A 107 -6.13 -3.28 -6.16
C ALA A 107 -6.70 -4.57 -6.77
N GLN A 108 -7.81 -5.07 -6.22
CA GLN A 108 -8.50 -6.26 -6.73
C GLN A 108 -8.97 -6.07 -8.18
N ALA A 109 -9.55 -4.91 -8.50
CA ALA A 109 -10.00 -4.60 -9.85
C ALA A 109 -8.83 -4.52 -10.85
N LEU A 110 -7.71 -3.89 -10.48
CA LEU A 110 -6.50 -3.84 -11.30
C LEU A 110 -5.92 -5.24 -11.53
N PHE A 111 -5.87 -6.06 -10.49
CA PHE A 111 -5.40 -7.44 -10.58
C PHE A 111 -6.31 -8.32 -11.44
N GLN A 112 -7.62 -8.26 -11.26
CA GLN A 112 -8.59 -8.99 -12.09
C GLN A 112 -8.52 -8.57 -13.56
N ALA A 113 -8.42 -7.27 -13.85
CA ALA A 113 -8.25 -6.79 -15.21
C ALA A 113 -6.94 -7.34 -15.84
N HIS A 114 -5.86 -7.38 -15.06
CA HIS A 114 -4.60 -7.97 -15.51
C HIS A 114 -4.72 -9.48 -15.78
N GLN A 115 -5.39 -10.23 -14.89
CA GLN A 115 -5.68 -11.66 -15.08
C GLN A 115 -6.55 -11.91 -16.32
N ALA A 116 -7.48 -11.01 -16.63
CA ALA A 116 -8.31 -11.04 -17.83
C ALA A 116 -7.55 -10.64 -19.12
N GLY A 117 -6.24 -10.40 -19.05
CA GLY A 117 -5.38 -10.15 -20.21
C GLY A 117 -5.00 -8.69 -20.45
N ALA A 118 -5.46 -7.75 -19.61
CA ALA A 118 -5.05 -6.35 -19.75
C ALA A 118 -3.54 -6.20 -19.50
N THR A 119 -2.83 -5.57 -20.43
CA THR A 119 -1.40 -5.29 -20.26
C THR A 119 -1.19 -4.17 -19.24
N ARG A 120 -0.03 -4.13 -18.57
CA ARG A 120 0.32 -3.01 -17.66
C ARG A 120 0.28 -1.66 -18.36
N THR A 121 0.66 -1.61 -19.64
CA THR A 121 0.60 -0.39 -20.46
C THR A 121 -0.85 0.03 -20.71
N GLU A 122 -1.73 -0.92 -21.05
CA GLU A 122 -3.16 -0.64 -21.21
C GLU A 122 -3.78 -0.12 -19.91
N LEU A 123 -3.53 -0.78 -18.79
CA LEU A 123 -4.04 -0.35 -17.48
C LEU A 123 -3.58 1.07 -17.15
N ARG A 124 -2.28 1.35 -17.34
CA ARG A 124 -1.70 2.68 -17.12
C ARG A 124 -2.40 3.76 -17.96
N GLN A 125 -2.59 3.49 -19.26
CA GLN A 125 -3.25 4.40 -20.17
C GLN A 125 -4.72 4.62 -19.78
N ARG A 126 -5.48 3.53 -19.60
CA ARG A 126 -6.93 3.58 -19.35
C ARG A 126 -7.31 4.12 -17.99
N THR A 127 -6.44 4.00 -16.98
CA THR A 127 -6.72 4.55 -15.65
C THR A 127 -5.96 5.85 -15.36
N GLY A 128 -5.06 6.28 -16.24
CA GLY A 128 -4.22 7.47 -16.03
C GLY A 128 -3.23 7.39 -14.87
N ARG A 129 -3.00 6.18 -14.32
CA ARG A 129 -2.07 5.93 -13.19
C ARG A 129 -0.62 5.88 -13.66
N THR A 130 0.34 5.92 -12.73
CA THR A 130 1.77 5.74 -13.05
C THR A 130 2.12 4.26 -13.23
N LYS A 131 3.35 3.97 -13.70
CA LYS A 131 3.84 2.59 -13.83
C LYS A 131 3.95 1.92 -12.44
N GLU A 132 4.40 2.69 -11.46
CA GLU A 132 4.63 2.30 -10.08
C GLU A 132 3.28 1.93 -9.43
N GLN A 133 2.27 2.80 -9.54
CA GLN A 133 0.93 2.55 -9.01
C GLN A 133 0.25 1.33 -9.64
N ILE A 134 0.44 1.07 -10.94
CA ILE A 134 -0.09 -0.14 -11.58
C ILE A 134 0.62 -1.40 -11.06
N SER A 135 1.94 -1.31 -10.86
CA SER A 135 2.71 -2.45 -10.33
C SER A 135 2.33 -2.74 -8.88
N ALA A 136 2.23 -1.70 -8.05
CA ALA A 136 1.76 -1.77 -6.67
C ALA A 136 0.34 -2.32 -6.59
N GLY A 137 -0.61 -1.77 -7.35
CA GLY A 137 -2.00 -2.22 -7.36
C GLY A 137 -2.17 -3.69 -7.79
N ILE A 138 -1.39 -4.15 -8.78
CA ILE A 138 -1.40 -5.56 -9.20
C ILE A 138 -0.79 -6.47 -8.11
N ALA A 139 0.28 -6.03 -7.44
CA ALA A 139 0.88 -6.79 -6.34
C ALA A 139 -0.07 -6.86 -5.13
N ALA A 140 -0.61 -5.73 -4.71
CA ALA A 140 -1.62 -5.61 -3.65
C ALA A 140 -2.86 -6.50 -3.90
N GLY A 141 -3.30 -6.63 -5.15
CA GLY A 141 -4.44 -7.48 -5.50
C GLY A 141 -4.17 -8.99 -5.39
N ARG A 142 -2.92 -9.42 -5.25
CA ARG A 142 -2.53 -10.83 -5.06
C ARG A 142 -2.61 -11.30 -3.62
N ILE A 143 -2.59 -10.38 -2.66
CA ILE A 143 -2.58 -10.67 -1.23
C ILE A 143 -3.79 -11.53 -0.87
N SER A 144 -3.57 -12.49 0.03
CA SER A 144 -4.59 -13.40 0.53
C SER A 144 -5.75 -12.67 1.21
N GLU A 145 -6.92 -13.31 1.26
CA GLU A 145 -8.06 -12.76 2.01
C GLU A 145 -7.79 -12.68 3.52
N GLN A 146 -6.90 -13.53 4.04
CA GLN A 146 -6.45 -13.45 5.43
C GLN A 146 -5.73 -12.13 5.70
N THR A 147 -4.70 -11.82 4.93
CA THR A 147 -3.93 -10.58 5.10
C THR A 147 -4.77 -9.34 4.77
N LYS A 148 -5.69 -9.39 3.79
CA LYS A 148 -6.66 -8.30 3.57
C LYS A 148 -7.56 -8.07 4.77
N ARG A 149 -8.03 -9.13 5.45
CA ARG A 149 -8.86 -8.99 6.65
C ARG A 149 -8.08 -8.40 7.81
N ALA A 150 -6.85 -8.88 8.05
CA ALA A 150 -5.95 -8.31 9.05
C ALA A 150 -5.71 -6.82 8.78
N ALA A 151 -5.34 -6.45 7.56
CA ALA A 151 -5.10 -5.06 7.18
C ALA A 151 -6.35 -4.17 7.28
N ARG A 152 -7.54 -4.67 6.92
CA ARG A 152 -8.80 -3.92 7.09
C ARG A 152 -9.22 -3.72 8.54
N ALA A 153 -8.73 -4.57 9.46
CA ALA A 153 -8.97 -4.41 10.89
C ALA A 153 -8.04 -3.34 11.52
N MET A 154 -7.00 -2.94 10.78
CA MET A 154 -6.14 -1.81 11.14
C MET A 154 -6.92 -0.51 10.89
N ASP A 155 -7.03 0.36 11.88
CA ASP A 155 -7.68 1.68 11.75
C ASP A 155 -6.79 2.66 10.97
N HIS A 156 -6.53 2.31 9.70
CA HIS A 156 -5.62 3.03 8.81
C HIS A 156 -6.27 3.27 7.44
N VAL A 157 -6.04 4.46 6.90
CA VAL A 157 -6.48 4.82 5.54
C VAL A 157 -5.47 4.27 4.54
N TRP A 158 -5.76 3.07 4.03
CA TRP A 158 -4.89 2.37 3.09
C TRP A 158 -4.79 3.03 1.72
N THR A 159 -3.57 3.07 1.19
CA THR A 159 -3.28 3.36 -0.23
C THR A 159 -2.85 2.10 -0.99
N LEU A 160 -2.79 2.17 -2.33
CA LEU A 160 -2.29 1.04 -3.14
C LEU A 160 -0.83 0.71 -2.84
N ASP A 161 -0.02 1.73 -2.52
CA ASP A 161 1.39 1.57 -2.22
C ASP A 161 1.56 0.91 -0.84
N ASP A 162 0.79 1.33 0.18
CA ASP A 162 0.79 0.70 1.50
C ASP A 162 0.43 -0.79 1.42
N ILE A 163 -0.64 -1.13 0.68
CA ILE A 163 -1.07 -2.53 0.56
C ILE A 163 0.00 -3.34 -0.20
N ALA A 164 0.66 -2.76 -1.20
CA ALA A 164 1.72 -3.46 -1.92
C ALA A 164 2.90 -3.84 -1.01
N LEU A 165 3.23 -3.02 -0.02
CA LEU A 165 4.26 -3.33 0.97
C LEU A 165 3.90 -4.56 1.82
N LEU A 166 2.62 -4.75 2.15
CA LEU A 166 2.18 -5.92 2.91
C LEU A 166 2.33 -7.25 2.16
N SER A 167 2.56 -7.23 0.84
CA SER A 167 2.62 -8.46 0.04
C SER A 167 3.78 -9.38 0.40
N GLU A 168 4.85 -8.86 1.02
CA GLU A 168 5.98 -9.67 1.49
C GLU A 168 5.65 -10.45 2.77
N PHE A 169 4.63 -10.02 3.52
CA PHE A 169 4.16 -10.62 4.77
C PHE A 169 2.81 -11.35 4.60
N ASP A 170 2.46 -11.71 3.37
CA ASP A 170 1.19 -12.39 3.10
C ASP A 170 1.13 -13.75 3.82
N GLY A 171 0.14 -13.90 4.71
CA GLY A 171 0.00 -15.06 5.59
C GLY A 171 0.85 -15.05 6.87
N ASP A 172 1.68 -14.02 7.13
CA ASP A 172 2.44 -13.88 8.37
C ASP A 172 1.71 -12.99 9.38
N ASP A 173 0.83 -13.60 10.17
CA ASP A 173 0.04 -12.88 11.18
C ASP A 173 0.92 -12.21 12.26
N ALA A 174 2.10 -12.76 12.56
CA ALA A 174 3.00 -12.21 13.56
C ALA A 174 3.67 -10.92 13.05
N ALA A 175 4.17 -10.93 11.81
CA ALA A 175 4.70 -9.74 11.17
C ALA A 175 3.63 -8.66 11.01
N LEU A 176 2.41 -9.03 10.59
CA LEU A 176 1.30 -8.08 10.47
C LEU A 176 0.90 -7.46 11.81
N ALA A 177 0.94 -8.22 12.91
CA ALA A 177 0.70 -7.69 14.24
C ALA A 177 1.79 -6.70 14.68
N ARG A 178 3.07 -6.98 14.37
CA ARG A 178 4.19 -6.05 14.62
C ARG A 178 4.01 -4.76 13.82
N ILE A 179 3.66 -4.86 12.54
CA ILE A 179 3.38 -3.71 11.66
C ILE A 179 2.24 -2.87 12.24
N GLN A 180 1.12 -3.50 12.61
CA GLN A 180 -0.02 -2.81 13.22
C GLN A 180 0.38 -2.03 14.46
N GLN A 181 1.15 -2.64 15.36
CA GLN A 181 1.61 -1.99 16.58
C GLN A 181 2.40 -0.69 16.28
N ARG A 182 3.21 -0.66 15.22
CA ARG A 182 3.95 0.56 14.84
C ARG A 182 3.04 1.62 14.22
N ILE A 183 2.05 1.21 13.43
CA ILE A 183 1.03 2.11 12.90
C ILE A 183 0.24 2.76 14.05
N ASP A 184 -0.13 1.98 15.07
CA ASP A 184 -0.82 2.48 16.27
C ASP A 184 0.02 3.49 17.07
N TRP A 185 1.35 3.41 16.98
CA TRP A 185 2.26 4.42 17.55
C TRP A 185 2.41 5.67 16.67
N GLY A 186 1.69 5.75 15.56
CA GLY A 186 1.68 6.89 14.64
C GLY A 186 2.76 6.85 13.58
N HIS A 187 3.44 5.72 13.37
CA HIS A 187 4.45 5.60 12.33
C HIS A 187 3.81 5.37 10.95
N PRO A 188 4.40 5.92 9.86
CA PRO A 188 3.98 5.60 8.50
C PRO A 188 4.14 4.09 8.19
N VAL A 189 3.24 3.53 7.36
CA VAL A 189 3.27 2.11 6.97
C VAL A 189 4.64 1.69 6.42
N ALA A 190 5.23 2.51 5.54
CA ALA A 190 6.56 2.22 4.99
C ALA A 190 7.64 2.06 6.07
N TYR A 191 7.62 2.89 7.11
CA TYR A 191 8.55 2.77 8.23
C TYR A 191 8.27 1.51 9.06
N ALA A 192 7.00 1.23 9.34
CA ALA A 192 6.61 0.03 10.09
C ALA A 192 7.06 -1.26 9.39
N VAL A 193 6.84 -1.33 8.07
CA VAL A 193 7.25 -2.43 7.20
C VAL A 193 8.77 -2.60 7.19
N GLU A 194 9.54 -1.55 6.92
CA GLU A 194 11.02 -1.63 6.91
C GLU A 194 11.56 -2.07 8.28
N THR A 195 11.01 -1.52 9.37
CA THR A 195 11.42 -1.90 10.73
C THR A 195 11.19 -3.38 11.00
N VAL A 196 10.02 -3.91 10.63
CA VAL A 196 9.71 -5.34 10.79
C VAL A 196 10.59 -6.20 9.88
N ARG A 197 10.93 -5.72 8.68
CA ARG A 197 11.87 -6.39 7.78
C ARG A 197 13.26 -6.49 8.40
N ASP A 198 13.77 -5.40 8.99
CA ASP A 198 15.06 -5.37 9.69
C ASP A 198 15.06 -6.26 10.93
N GLU A 199 14.00 -6.21 11.75
CA GLU A 199 13.83 -7.08 12.92
C GLU A 199 13.85 -8.57 12.52
N LEU A 200 13.12 -8.97 11.47
CA LEU A 200 13.10 -10.35 10.99
C LEU A 200 14.45 -10.78 10.39
N ALA A 201 15.16 -9.87 9.72
CA ALA A 201 16.49 -10.14 9.20
C ALA A 201 17.52 -10.33 10.35
N GLU A 202 17.44 -9.51 11.40
CA GLU A 202 18.25 -9.67 12.60
C GLU A 202 17.94 -10.99 13.32
N GLU A 203 16.66 -11.33 13.50
CA GLU A 203 16.22 -12.60 14.10
C GLU A 203 16.75 -13.80 13.30
N ALA A 204 16.61 -13.77 11.97
CA ALA A 204 17.11 -14.84 11.11
C ALA A 204 18.64 -14.96 11.12
N GLU A 205 19.38 -13.85 11.24
CA GLU A 205 20.83 -13.88 11.34
C GLU A 205 21.30 -14.36 12.71
N HIS A 206 20.64 -13.93 13.78
CA HIS A 206 20.88 -14.44 15.13
C HIS A 206 20.68 -15.96 15.19
N ASP A 207 19.58 -16.48 14.63
CA ASP A 207 19.30 -17.92 14.57
C ASP A 207 20.37 -18.68 13.79
N ARG A 208 20.87 -18.11 12.68
CA ARG A 208 22.00 -18.70 11.92
C ARG A 208 23.29 -18.73 12.73
N ILE A 209 23.59 -17.67 13.48
CA ILE A 209 24.79 -17.60 14.31
C ILE A 209 24.69 -18.62 15.45
N ILE A 210 23.55 -18.73 16.12
CA ILE A 210 23.30 -19.76 17.14
C ILE A 210 23.54 -21.14 16.55
N ALA A 211 22.90 -21.46 15.42
CA ALA A 211 23.06 -22.76 14.77
C ALA A 211 24.53 -23.06 14.41
N ARG A 212 25.29 -22.05 13.98
CA ARG A 212 26.73 -22.16 13.70
C ARG A 212 27.55 -22.43 14.96
N LEU A 213 27.26 -21.74 16.06
CA LEU A 213 27.95 -21.93 17.35
C LEU A 213 27.67 -23.33 17.90
N GLU A 214 26.42 -23.76 17.89
CA GLU A 214 26.01 -25.09 18.33
C GLU A 214 26.66 -26.19 17.47
N ALA A 215 26.72 -26.01 16.15
CA ALA A 215 27.41 -26.93 15.25
C ALA A 215 28.93 -27.01 15.50
N ALA A 216 29.53 -25.94 16.03
CA ALA A 216 30.91 -25.91 16.49
C ALA A 216 31.10 -26.48 17.91
N GLY A 217 30.02 -26.93 18.56
CA GLY A 217 30.04 -27.46 19.93
C GLY A 217 30.08 -26.40 21.03
N VAL A 218 29.88 -25.12 20.68
CA VAL A 218 29.82 -24.02 21.65
C VAL A 218 28.43 -24.00 22.28
N ARG A 219 28.38 -24.06 23.61
CA ARG A 219 27.12 -23.91 24.35
C ARG A 219 26.66 -22.45 24.30
N VAL A 220 25.49 -22.20 23.74
CA VAL A 220 24.85 -20.88 23.76
C VAL A 220 23.90 -20.78 24.95
N THR A 221 23.99 -19.71 25.74
CA THR A 221 23.05 -19.40 26.83
C THR A 221 22.33 -18.08 26.58
N GLU A 222 21.11 -17.94 27.11
CA GLU A 222 20.32 -16.71 26.97
C GLU A 222 20.98 -15.51 27.65
N THR A 223 21.65 -15.75 28.77
CA THR A 223 22.41 -14.75 29.51
C THR A 223 23.72 -15.35 29.97
N ARG A 224 24.70 -14.50 30.28
CA ARG A 224 25.97 -14.94 30.88
C ARG A 224 25.69 -15.62 32.23
N PRO A 225 26.17 -16.85 32.46
CA PRO A 225 26.10 -17.47 33.78
C PRO A 225 26.75 -16.58 34.85
N PRO A 226 26.15 -16.43 36.05
CA PRO A 226 26.68 -15.55 37.10
C PRO A 226 28.14 -15.84 37.50
N GLU A 227 28.53 -17.10 37.46
CA GLU A 227 29.87 -17.60 37.79
C GLU A 227 30.89 -17.48 36.63
N ALA A 228 30.42 -17.16 35.43
CA ALA A 228 31.27 -17.14 34.24
C ALA A 228 32.03 -15.81 34.09
N PHE A 229 33.26 -15.92 33.59
CA PHE A 229 34.10 -14.79 33.21
C PHE A 229 34.13 -14.65 31.69
N LEU A 230 34.06 -13.42 31.19
CA LEU A 230 34.20 -13.14 29.76
C LEU A 230 35.65 -13.39 29.34
N LEU A 231 35.87 -13.98 28.16
CA LEU A 231 37.24 -14.29 27.70
C LEU A 231 38.10 -13.03 27.58
N HIS A 232 37.54 -11.93 27.09
CA HIS A 232 38.24 -10.64 27.03
C HIS A 232 38.57 -10.09 28.43
N THR A 233 37.73 -10.36 29.44
CA THR A 233 38.03 -9.98 30.83
C THR A 233 39.16 -10.83 31.39
N LEU A 234 39.19 -12.14 31.09
CA LEU A 234 40.29 -13.01 31.49
C LEU A 234 41.63 -12.59 30.87
N ALA A 235 41.64 -12.18 29.60
CA ALA A 235 42.84 -11.63 28.95
C ALA A 235 43.42 -10.38 29.64
N HIS A 236 42.60 -9.63 30.37
CA HIS A 236 43.08 -8.50 31.17
C HIS A 236 43.56 -8.89 32.58
N LEU A 237 43.12 -10.03 33.10
CA LEU A 237 43.42 -10.49 34.46
C LEU A 237 44.58 -11.50 34.51
N VAL A 238 44.79 -12.24 33.42
CA VAL A 238 45.76 -13.32 33.33
C VAL A 238 46.75 -13.02 32.21
N ASP A 239 48.00 -12.75 32.58
CA ASP A 239 49.07 -12.47 31.62
C ASP A 239 49.28 -13.65 30.66
N GLY A 240 49.21 -13.35 29.36
CA GLY A 240 49.40 -14.34 28.30
C GLY A 240 48.16 -15.20 27.99
N PHE A 241 47.00 -14.91 28.57
CA PHE A 241 45.75 -15.55 28.18
C PHE A 241 45.28 -15.05 26.80
N ASP A 242 45.01 -16.00 25.91
CA ASP A 242 44.48 -15.73 24.58
C ASP A 242 42.94 -15.68 24.63
N SER A 243 42.36 -14.51 24.42
CA SER A 243 40.91 -14.31 24.41
C SER A 243 40.23 -14.78 23.11
N GLU A 244 40.98 -15.21 22.10
CA GLU A 244 40.40 -15.72 20.86
C GLU A 244 39.51 -16.94 21.13
N PRO A 245 38.20 -16.90 20.81
CA PRO A 245 37.25 -17.96 21.16
C PRO A 245 37.67 -19.34 20.67
N ASP A 246 38.18 -19.44 19.44
CA ASP A 246 38.63 -20.68 18.82
C ASP A 246 39.80 -21.33 19.60
N ARG A 247 40.63 -20.53 20.27
CA ARG A 247 41.73 -21.01 21.10
C ARG A 247 41.26 -21.54 22.45
N HIS A 248 40.06 -21.14 22.88
CA HIS A 248 39.42 -21.58 24.11
C HIS A 248 38.37 -22.69 23.89
N ALA A 249 38.09 -23.10 22.66
CA ALA A 249 37.00 -24.01 22.30
C ALA A 249 37.07 -25.41 22.97
N ALA A 250 38.25 -25.85 23.41
CA ALA A 250 38.41 -27.14 24.10
C ALA A 250 38.07 -27.10 25.60
N CYS A 251 37.87 -25.90 26.17
CA CYS A 251 37.50 -25.73 27.58
C CYS A 251 36.06 -26.19 27.83
N ALA A 252 35.85 -27.04 28.82
CA ALA A 252 34.51 -27.52 29.18
C ALA A 252 33.58 -26.39 29.67
N GLY A 253 34.16 -25.31 30.19
CA GLY A 253 33.45 -24.10 30.59
C GLY A 253 33.20 -23.10 29.46
N HIS A 254 33.66 -23.37 28.23
CA HIS A 254 33.48 -22.48 27.09
C HIS A 254 32.01 -22.40 26.67
N GLY A 255 31.52 -21.17 26.53
CA GLY A 255 30.19 -20.91 25.98
C GLY A 255 30.08 -19.50 25.44
N ALA A 256 28.93 -19.21 24.86
CA ALA A 256 28.60 -17.92 24.28
C ALA A 256 27.22 -17.45 24.74
N PHE A 257 27.01 -16.14 24.78
CA PHE A 257 25.69 -15.54 24.94
C PHE A 257 25.61 -14.27 24.10
N PHE A 258 24.42 -13.70 23.97
CA PHE A 258 24.19 -12.44 23.27
C PHE A 258 23.66 -11.39 24.24
N TYR A 259 24.07 -10.15 24.05
CA TYR A 259 23.39 -9.05 24.73
C TYR A 259 22.05 -8.78 24.07
N SER A 260 21.06 -8.34 24.85
CA SER A 260 19.74 -8.00 24.32
C SER A 260 19.75 -6.90 23.26
N TYR A 261 20.77 -6.03 23.28
CA TYR A 261 20.99 -4.95 22.33
C TYR A 261 21.92 -5.32 21.16
N ASN A 262 22.50 -6.53 21.15
CA ASN A 262 23.38 -7.00 20.08
C ASN A 262 23.21 -8.51 19.90
N LYS A 263 22.33 -8.89 18.98
CA LYS A 263 22.01 -10.29 18.67
C LYS A 263 22.90 -10.87 17.57
N THR A 264 23.75 -10.08 16.94
CA THR A 264 24.58 -10.53 15.82
C THR A 264 26.04 -10.79 16.22
N GLU A 265 26.45 -10.34 17.40
CA GLU A 265 27.81 -10.54 17.91
C GLU A 265 27.75 -11.27 19.26
N PRO A 266 28.16 -12.55 19.32
CA PRO A 266 28.20 -13.29 20.56
C PRO A 266 29.38 -12.84 21.44
N GLU A 267 29.15 -12.84 22.74
CA GLU A 267 30.18 -12.73 23.76
C GLU A 267 30.53 -14.11 24.30
N TYR A 268 31.82 -14.38 24.41
CA TYR A 268 32.32 -15.68 24.86
C TYR A 268 32.73 -15.64 26.32
N TYR A 269 32.45 -16.73 27.03
CA TYR A 269 32.74 -16.87 28.45
C TYR A 269 33.38 -18.21 28.79
N CYS A 270 33.92 -18.28 30.01
CA CYS A 270 34.39 -19.49 30.66
C CYS A 270 33.76 -19.63 32.06
N THR A 271 33.11 -20.77 32.36
CA THR A 271 32.58 -21.08 33.71
C THR A 271 33.59 -21.75 34.64
N THR A 272 34.73 -22.19 34.13
CA THR A 272 35.78 -22.88 34.90
C THR A 272 37.14 -22.17 34.85
N PRO A 273 37.22 -20.82 34.98
CA PRO A 273 38.49 -20.09 34.77
C PRO A 273 39.61 -20.54 35.73
N ALA A 274 39.26 -20.87 36.97
CA ALA A 274 40.21 -21.32 37.99
C ALA A 274 40.88 -22.68 37.68
N GLU A 275 40.33 -23.47 36.75
CA GLU A 275 40.93 -24.72 36.28
C GLU A 275 42.02 -24.48 35.23
N HIS A 276 42.21 -23.23 34.78
CA HIS A 276 43.06 -22.88 33.65
C HIS A 276 44.16 -21.85 33.97
N GLY A 277 44.29 -21.41 35.22
CA GLY A 277 45.34 -20.50 35.70
C GLY A 277 44.76 -19.22 36.28
#